data_AF-A0A418DRG4-F1
#
_entry.id   AF-A0A418DRG4-F1
#
_cell.length_a   1.000
_cell.length_b   1.000
_cell.length_c   1.000
_cell.angle_alpha   90.00
_cell.angle_beta   90.00
_cell.angle_gamma   90.00
#
_symmetry.space_group_name_H-M   'P 1'
#
loop_
_entity.id
_entity.type
_entity.pdbx_description
1 polymer ?
#
loop_
_entity_poly.entity_id
_entity_poly.type
_entity_poly.pdbx_seq_one_letter_code
_entity_poly.pdbx_strand_id
1 'polypeptide(L)'
;MNDLEQHVAYGFPKYSVLYTIFMLIALLASTTAAWTLYKYTKLVSSCVCYAMLSFFMWKLVYTFLRIVTLASMIHEFLQESSTWMSLDVNHDVGGFRFIGHEADIAEKKLDPPPYFVMIPLFIGDTALFSAGYWMLVLVVELLRLVVRPFYHHPIHDRSC
;
A
#
# COMPACT_ATOMS: atom_id res chain seq x y z
N MET A 1 -25.35 -20.58 36.15
CA MET A 1 -24.36 -19.67 36.75
C MET A 1 -23.00 -20.33 36.64
N ASN A 2 -22.45 -20.36 35.42
CA ASN A 2 -21.12 -20.88 35.08
C ASN A 2 -20.58 -20.11 33.85
N ASP A 3 -20.79 -18.80 33.82
CA ASP A 3 -20.39 -17.90 32.73
C ASP A 3 -19.30 -16.93 33.23
N LEU A 4 -18.33 -17.44 33.99
CA LEU A 4 -17.11 -16.71 34.32
C LEU A 4 -15.92 -17.41 33.68
N GLU A 5 -15.15 -16.62 32.94
CA GLU A 5 -13.76 -16.87 32.54
C GLU A 5 -13.49 -17.93 31.47
N GLN A 6 -14.12 -17.78 30.30
CA GLN A 6 -13.35 -18.03 29.07
C GLN A 6 -12.77 -16.70 28.60
N HIS A 7 -11.77 -16.20 29.34
CA HIS A 7 -10.81 -15.22 28.80
C HIS A 7 -10.14 -15.91 27.61
N VAL A 8 -10.67 -15.68 26.41
CA VAL A 8 -10.00 -16.04 25.16
C VAL A 8 -8.72 -15.22 25.16
N ALA A 9 -7.62 -15.83 25.57
CA ALA A 9 -6.31 -15.19 25.55
C ALA A 9 -6.03 -14.75 24.11
N TYR A 10 -6.08 -13.44 23.87
CA TYR A 10 -5.83 -12.85 22.56
C TYR A 10 -4.40 -13.23 22.13
N GLY A 11 -4.29 -14.06 21.08
CA GLY A 11 -2.99 -14.50 20.56
C GLY A 11 -2.25 -13.36 19.85
N PHE A 12 -0.93 -13.26 19.98
CA PHE A 12 -0.15 -12.17 19.36
C PHE A 12 -0.40 -12.01 17.84
N PRO A 13 -0.58 -10.78 17.29
CA PRO A 13 -0.94 -10.53 15.89
C PRO A 13 0.29 -10.65 14.97
N LYS A 14 0.71 -11.89 14.71
CA LYS A 14 1.99 -12.21 14.05
C LYS A 14 2.07 -11.67 12.63
N TYR A 15 0.99 -11.80 11.87
CA TYR A 15 0.99 -11.43 10.46
C TYR A 15 0.91 -9.92 10.25
N SER A 16 0.14 -9.21 11.07
CA SER A 16 0.10 -7.75 11.07
C SER A 16 1.46 -7.13 11.41
N VAL A 17 2.16 -7.69 12.40
CA VAL A 17 3.54 -7.28 12.74
C VAL A 17 4.51 -7.58 11.60
N LEU A 18 4.47 -8.79 11.04
CA LEU A 18 5.32 -9.17 9.92
C LEU A 18 5.10 -8.27 8.70
N TYR A 19 3.84 -7.96 8.40
CA TYR A 19 3.48 -7.08 7.29
C TYR A 19 3.99 -5.65 7.55
N THR A 20 3.88 -5.16 8.78
CA THR A 20 4.43 -3.85 9.17
C THR A 20 5.94 -3.78 8.91
N ILE A 21 6.70 -4.83 9.23
CA ILE A 21 8.14 -4.91 8.96
C ILE A 21 8.42 -4.81 7.46
N PHE A 22 7.71 -5.58 6.63
CA PHE A 22 7.87 -5.50 5.18
C PHE A 22 7.53 -4.11 4.63
N MET A 23 6.51 -3.47 5.18
CA MET A 23 6.12 -2.11 4.79
C MET A 23 7.15 -1.06 5.18
N LEU A 24 7.82 -1.20 6.33
CA LEU A 24 8.93 -0.34 6.74
C LEU A 24 10.13 -0.48 5.80
N ILE A 25 10.48 -1.72 5.41
CA ILE A 25 11.55 -1.97 4.43
C ILE A 25 11.17 -1.33 3.09
N ALA A 26 9.92 -1.50 2.64
CA ALA A 26 9.42 -0.90 1.41
C ALA A 26 9.44 0.64 1.45
N LEU A 27 9.15 1.24 2.61
CA LEU A 27 9.21 2.69 2.82
C LEU A 27 10.65 3.20 2.67
N LEU A 28 11.61 2.54 3.31
CA LEU A 28 13.03 2.90 3.21
C LEU A 28 13.53 2.79 1.76
N ALA A 29 13.24 1.67 1.08
CA ALA A 29 13.61 1.45 -0.31
C ALA A 29 12.97 2.49 -1.26
N SER A 30 11.70 2.83 -1.04
CA SER A 30 11.00 3.83 -1.86
C SER A 30 11.56 5.23 -1.61
N THR A 31 11.98 5.53 -0.37
CA THR A 31 12.55 6.83 0.00
C THR A 31 13.91 7.03 -0.65
N THR A 32 14.77 6.01 -0.59
CA THR A 32 16.09 6.08 -1.24
C THR A 32 15.98 6.17 -2.76
N ALA A 33 15.03 5.45 -3.37
CA ALA A 33 14.74 5.54 -4.80
C ALA A 33 14.21 6.94 -5.19
N ALA A 34 13.21 7.47 -4.47
CA ALA A 34 12.66 8.81 -4.72
C ALA A 34 13.72 9.90 -4.56
N TRP A 35 14.54 9.82 -3.51
CA TRP A 35 15.63 10.76 -3.27
C TRP A 35 16.66 10.76 -4.39
N THR A 36 17.04 9.57 -4.84
CA THR A 36 17.99 9.38 -5.94
C THR A 36 17.42 9.98 -7.23
N LEU A 37 16.18 9.62 -7.59
CA LEU A 37 15.50 10.15 -8.77
C LEU A 37 15.30 11.66 -8.70
N TYR A 38 14.96 12.22 -7.54
CA TYR A 38 14.83 13.66 -7.37
C TYR A 38 16.14 14.39 -7.69
N LYS A 39 17.29 13.85 -7.28
CA LYS A 39 18.59 14.39 -7.70
C LYS A 39 18.81 14.29 -9.21
N TYR A 40 18.48 13.15 -9.82
CA TYR A 40 18.65 12.97 -11.27
C TYR A 40 17.70 13.82 -12.11
N THR A 41 16.45 14.04 -11.69
CA THR A 41 15.50 14.94 -12.40
C THR A 41 16.01 16.37 -12.49
N LYS A 42 16.81 16.83 -11.51
CA LYS A 42 17.44 18.16 -11.57
C LYS A 42 18.56 18.25 -12.61
N LEU A 43 19.21 17.13 -12.93
CA LEU A 43 20.28 17.08 -13.93
C LEU A 43 19.75 16.81 -15.35
N VAL A 44 18.75 15.93 -15.47
CA VAL A 44 18.18 15.50 -16.75
C VAL A 44 16.66 15.56 -16.67
N SER A 45 16.09 16.56 -17.33
CA SER A 45 14.64 16.70 -17.45
C SER A 45 14.10 15.71 -18.48
N SER A 46 13.70 14.51 -18.05
CA SER A 46 13.00 13.53 -18.88
C SER A 46 11.61 13.19 -18.32
N CYS A 47 10.64 12.99 -19.22
CA CYS A 47 9.28 12.61 -18.85
C CYS A 47 9.27 11.28 -18.07
N VAL A 48 10.10 10.31 -18.45
CA VAL A 48 10.26 9.03 -17.74
C VAL A 48 10.72 9.24 -16.30
N CYS A 49 11.72 10.10 -16.07
CA CYS A 49 12.24 10.33 -14.73
C CYS A 49 11.18 11.01 -13.84
N TYR A 50 10.38 11.91 -14.40
CA TYR A 50 9.26 12.54 -13.70
C TYR A 50 8.14 11.54 -13.36
N ALA A 51 7.74 10.69 -14.32
CA ALA A 51 6.74 9.64 -14.08
C ALA A 51 7.22 8.64 -13.01
N MET A 52 8.50 8.26 -13.04
CA MET A 52 9.12 7.39 -12.05
C MET A 52 9.14 8.04 -10.66
N LEU A 53 9.50 9.32 -10.58
CA LEU A 53 9.47 10.07 -9.32
C LEU A 53 8.04 10.15 -8.75
N SER A 54 7.05 10.51 -9.56
CA SER A 54 5.65 10.54 -9.15
C SER A 54 5.15 9.19 -8.64
N PHE A 55 5.52 8.09 -9.33
CA PHE A 55 5.22 6.73 -8.87
C PHE A 55 5.76 6.48 -7.45
N PHE A 56 7.04 6.79 -7.20
CA PHE A 56 7.64 6.59 -5.88
C PHE A 56 7.05 7.51 -4.81
N MET A 57 6.66 8.75 -5.15
CA MET A 57 6.00 9.65 -4.20
C MET A 57 4.64 9.10 -3.75
N TRP A 58 3.80 8.63 -4.69
CA TRP A 58 2.53 7.99 -4.33
C TRP A 58 2.73 6.66 -3.60
N LYS A 59 3.78 5.90 -3.96
CA LYS A 59 4.16 4.69 -3.23
C LYS A 59 4.52 4.99 -1.78
N LEU A 60 5.24 6.08 -1.51
CA LEU A 60 5.58 6.53 -0.16
C LEU A 60 4.35 6.87 0.67
N VAL A 61 3.41 7.63 0.09
CA VAL A 61 2.13 7.97 0.74
C VAL A 61 1.36 6.71 1.10
N TYR A 62 1.20 5.78 0.14
CA TYR A 62 0.57 4.47 0.39
C TYR A 62 1.27 3.72 1.52
N THR A 63 2.60 3.56 1.46
CA THR A 63 3.33 2.77 2.45
C THR A 63 3.25 3.38 3.84
N PHE A 64 3.31 4.71 3.95
CA PHE A 64 3.19 5.41 5.22
C PHE A 64 1.80 5.23 5.84
N LEU A 65 0.74 5.50 5.08
CA LEU A 65 -0.64 5.36 5.57
C LEU A 65 -0.98 3.92 5.95
N ARG A 66 -0.46 2.95 5.20
CA ARG A 66 -0.61 1.53 5.50
C ARG A 66 0.12 1.13 6.79
N ILE A 67 1.32 1.67 7.05
CA ILE A 67 2.01 1.49 8.34
C ILE A 67 1.20 2.07 9.49
N VAL A 68 0.66 3.29 9.34
CA VAL A 68 -0.20 3.93 10.35
C VAL A 68 -1.41 3.05 10.65
N THR A 69 -2.08 2.55 9.61
CA THR A 69 -3.25 1.66 9.75
C THR A 69 -2.89 0.38 10.51
N LEU A 70 -1.78 -0.28 10.15
CA LEU A 70 -1.32 -1.50 10.82
C LEU A 70 -0.89 -1.22 12.27
N ALA A 71 -0.26 -0.09 12.54
CA ALA A 71 0.12 0.30 13.90
C ALA A 71 -1.11 0.55 14.78
N SER A 72 -2.15 1.22 14.25
CA SER A 72 -3.43 1.40 14.93
C SER A 72 -4.12 0.06 15.21
N MET A 73 -4.11 -0.86 14.25
CA MET A 73 -4.62 -2.22 14.43
C MET A 73 -3.86 -2.97 15.54
N ILE A 74 -2.52 -2.99 15.50
CA ILE A 74 -1.71 -3.64 16.54
C ILE A 74 -1.95 -3.00 17.92
N HIS A 75 -2.13 -1.68 17.98
CA HIS A 75 -2.39 -0.97 19.23
C HIS A 75 -3.74 -1.38 19.85
N GLU A 76 -4.80 -1.38 19.03
CA GLU A 76 -6.13 -1.84 19.44
C GLU A 76 -6.13 -3.32 19.84
N PHE A 77 -5.34 -4.14 19.15
CA PHE A 77 -5.15 -5.55 19.51
C PHE A 77 -4.55 -5.72 20.90
N LEU A 78 -3.50 -4.95 21.21
CA LEU A 78 -2.77 -5.04 22.48
C LEU A 78 -3.53 -4.44 23.67
N GLN A 79 -4.42 -3.48 23.42
CA GLN A 79 -5.22 -2.85 24.47
C GLN A 79 -6.50 -3.62 24.80
N GLU A 80 -6.86 -4.64 24.01
CA GLU A 80 -8.13 -5.39 24.13
C GLU A 80 -9.37 -4.47 24.16
N SER A 81 -9.24 -3.26 23.62
CA SER A 81 -10.17 -2.15 23.83
C SER A 81 -11.41 -2.21 22.95
N SER A 82 -11.42 -3.05 21.90
CA SER A 82 -12.43 -2.94 20.86
C SER A 82 -12.98 -4.27 20.32
N THR A 83 -14.32 -4.33 20.28
CA THR A 83 -15.11 -5.49 19.83
C THR A 83 -15.06 -5.70 18.31
N TRP A 84 -14.79 -4.64 17.51
CA TRP A 84 -14.67 -4.73 16.05
C TRP A 84 -13.48 -5.59 15.60
N MET A 85 -12.45 -5.71 16.45
CA MET A 85 -11.27 -6.54 16.23
C MET A 85 -11.52 -8.02 16.62
N SER A 86 -12.58 -8.31 17.38
CA SER A 86 -12.94 -9.67 17.81
C SER A 86 -13.23 -10.60 16.63
N LEU A 87 -13.59 -10.05 15.47
CA LEU A 87 -13.82 -10.82 14.24
C LEU A 87 -12.52 -11.27 13.54
N ASP A 88 -11.37 -10.68 13.91
CA ASP A 88 -10.04 -10.99 13.38
C ASP A 88 -9.38 -12.18 14.10
N VAL A 89 -9.95 -12.59 15.25
CA VAL A 89 -9.47 -13.72 16.09
C VAL A 89 -9.43 -15.05 15.33
N ASN A 90 -10.25 -15.23 14.29
CA ASN A 90 -10.27 -16.47 13.50
C ASN A 90 -9.43 -16.41 12.21
N HIS A 91 -9.03 -15.23 11.74
CA HIS A 91 -8.28 -15.08 10.50
C HIS A 91 -7.37 -13.85 10.57
N ASP A 92 -6.25 -13.95 11.30
CA ASP A 92 -5.13 -12.99 11.35
C ASP A 92 -4.40 -12.88 9.99
N VAL A 93 -5.15 -12.82 8.90
CA VAL A 93 -4.66 -12.47 7.57
C VAL A 93 -5.50 -11.28 7.24
N GLY A 94 -4.88 -10.09 7.23
CA GLY A 94 -5.44 -8.78 6.89
C GLY A 94 -6.02 -8.73 5.48
N GLY A 95 -7.00 -9.61 5.23
CA GLY A 95 -7.93 -9.54 4.16
C GLY A 95 -8.71 -8.29 4.39
N PHE A 96 -8.75 -7.48 3.35
CA PHE A 96 -9.83 -6.56 3.06
C PHE A 96 -11.16 -7.33 3.13
N ARG A 97 -11.59 -7.70 4.34
CA ARG A 97 -12.94 -8.18 4.56
C ARG A 97 -13.75 -6.93 4.34
N PHE A 98 -14.33 -6.86 3.14
CA PHE A 98 -15.24 -5.80 2.73
C PHE A 98 -16.01 -5.33 3.95
N ILE A 99 -15.67 -4.12 4.39
CA ILE A 99 -16.42 -3.39 5.39
C ILE A 99 -17.87 -3.44 4.90
N GLY A 100 -18.70 -4.33 5.47
CA GLY A 100 -20.07 -4.54 5.00
C GLY A 100 -20.50 -5.96 4.59
N HIS A 101 -19.91 -7.06 5.08
CA HIS A 101 -20.69 -8.32 5.10
C HIS A 101 -21.72 -8.25 6.24
N GLU A 102 -22.86 -7.61 5.96
CA GLU A 102 -23.95 -7.33 6.90
C GLU A 102 -24.47 -8.57 7.65
N ALA A 103 -24.26 -9.77 7.09
CA ALA A 103 -24.71 -11.03 7.67
C ALA A 103 -24.05 -11.34 9.03
N ASP A 104 -22.80 -10.93 9.27
CA ASP A 104 -22.13 -11.16 10.56
C ASP A 104 -22.35 -10.02 11.57
N ILE A 105 -22.68 -8.81 11.10
CA ILE A 105 -22.87 -7.61 11.95
C ILE A 105 -24.21 -7.72 12.72
N ALA A 106 -25.24 -8.25 12.06
CA ALA A 106 -26.56 -8.46 12.66
C ALA A 106 -26.58 -9.60 13.69
N GLU A 107 -25.80 -10.67 13.49
CA GLU A 107 -25.75 -11.80 14.42
C GLU A 107 -24.79 -11.61 15.60
N LYS A 108 -23.70 -10.82 15.45
CA LYS A 108 -22.64 -10.72 16.48
C LYS A 108 -22.52 -9.39 17.22
N LYS A 109 -23.36 -8.37 16.94
CA LYS A 109 -23.32 -7.04 17.60
C LYS A 109 -21.89 -6.47 17.67
N LEU A 110 -21.19 -6.45 16.55
CA LEU A 110 -19.84 -5.89 16.48
C LEU A 110 -19.93 -4.39 16.27
N ASP A 111 -19.13 -3.63 17.01
CA ASP A 111 -19.01 -2.20 16.75
C ASP A 111 -18.35 -1.95 15.38
N PRO A 112 -18.66 -0.85 14.69
CA PRO A 112 -18.00 -0.50 13.44
C PRO A 112 -16.52 -0.15 13.68
N PRO A 113 -15.63 -0.34 12.68
CA PRO A 113 -14.24 0.08 12.80
C PRO A 113 -14.16 1.61 12.97
N PRO A 114 -13.23 2.10 13.81
CA PRO A 114 -13.16 3.51 14.11
C PRO A 114 -12.61 4.32 12.92
N TYR A 115 -13.05 5.57 12.80
CA TYR A 115 -12.70 6.44 11.68
C TYR A 115 -11.19 6.68 11.51
N PHE A 116 -10.42 6.65 12.61
CA PHE A 116 -8.97 6.83 12.54
C PHE A 116 -8.23 5.65 11.87
N VAL A 117 -8.88 4.49 11.72
CA VAL A 117 -8.37 3.36 10.92
C VAL A 117 -8.90 3.44 9.49
N MET A 118 -10.18 3.76 9.31
CA MET A 118 -10.82 3.81 8.00
C MET A 118 -10.27 4.92 7.09
N ILE A 119 -10.03 6.12 7.63
CA ILE A 119 -9.59 7.27 6.83
C ILE A 119 -8.18 7.04 6.25
N PRO A 120 -7.14 6.68 7.03
CA PRO A 120 -5.83 6.38 6.47
C PRO A 120 -5.84 5.23 5.50
N LEU A 121 -6.67 4.21 5.74
CA LEU A 121 -6.84 3.07 4.83
C LEU A 121 -7.37 3.54 3.47
N PHE A 122 -8.45 4.31 3.44
CA PHE A 122 -9.07 4.81 2.21
C PHE A 122 -8.12 5.71 1.39
N ILE A 123 -7.42 6.63 2.08
CA ILE A 123 -6.44 7.49 1.42
C ILE A 123 -5.26 6.64 0.91
N GLY A 124 -4.84 5.63 1.67
CA GLY A 124 -3.81 4.67 1.28
C GLY A 124 -4.19 3.93 0.00
N ASP A 125 -5.39 3.37 -0.08
CA ASP A 125 -5.87 2.64 -1.26
C ASP A 125 -5.97 3.57 -2.48
N THR A 126 -6.42 4.80 -2.28
CA THR A 126 -6.43 5.82 -3.35
C THR A 126 -5.01 6.13 -3.83
N ALA A 127 -4.04 6.24 -2.91
CA ALA A 127 -2.64 6.42 -3.26
C ALA A 127 -2.07 5.21 -4.01
N LEU A 128 -2.52 3.99 -3.70
CA LEU A 128 -2.15 2.78 -4.42
C LEU A 128 -2.65 2.80 -5.87
N PHE A 129 -3.91 3.18 -6.10
CA PHE A 129 -4.46 3.35 -7.45
C PHE A 129 -3.71 4.43 -8.23
N SER A 130 -3.40 5.55 -7.58
CA SER A 130 -2.60 6.62 -8.18
C SER A 130 -1.20 6.15 -8.56
N ALA A 131 -0.52 5.39 -7.70
CA ALA A 131 0.77 4.77 -8.03
C ALA A 131 0.63 3.81 -9.23
N GLY A 132 -0.42 2.99 -9.27
CA GLY A 132 -0.73 2.13 -10.42
C GLY A 132 -0.89 2.90 -11.73
N TYR A 133 -1.56 4.05 -11.69
CA TYR A 133 -1.69 4.95 -12.84
C TYR A 133 -0.33 5.48 -13.33
N TRP A 134 0.52 5.97 -12.42
CA TRP A 134 1.87 6.45 -12.80
C TRP A 134 2.77 5.33 -13.34
N MET A 135 2.61 4.11 -12.87
CA MET A 135 3.28 2.94 -13.42
C MET A 135 2.86 2.68 -14.87
N LEU A 136 1.58 2.83 -15.21
CA LEU A 136 1.12 2.75 -16.60
C LEU A 136 1.71 3.86 -17.48
N VAL A 137 1.74 5.10 -16.99
CA VAL A 137 2.36 6.23 -17.71
C VAL A 137 3.84 5.93 -17.98
N LEU A 138 4.57 5.43 -16.98
CA LEU A 138 5.97 5.03 -17.13
C LEU A 138 6.14 3.96 -18.23
N VAL A 139 5.31 2.92 -18.23
CA VAL A 139 5.35 1.86 -19.26
C VAL A 139 5.12 2.45 -20.66
N VAL A 140 4.14 3.35 -20.81
CA VAL A 140 3.85 4.00 -22.10
C VAL A 140 5.03 4.85 -22.58
N GLU A 141 5.66 5.62 -21.70
CA GLU A 141 6.83 6.44 -22.06
C GLU A 141 8.06 5.58 -22.43
N LEU A 142 8.27 4.47 -21.71
CA LEU A 142 9.33 3.51 -22.06
C LEU A 142 9.08 2.87 -23.43
N LEU A 143 7.84 2.48 -23.75
CA LEU A 143 7.49 1.96 -25.08
C LEU A 143 7.72 3.00 -26.18
N ARG A 144 7.34 4.27 -25.95
CA ARG A 144 7.62 5.38 -26.89
C ARG A 144 9.11 5.57 -27.14
N LEU A 145 9.93 5.43 -26.10
CA LEU A 145 11.38 5.51 -26.17
C LEU A 145 12.03 4.34 -26.89
N VAL A 146 11.44 3.14 -26.88
CA VAL A 146 11.98 1.98 -27.61
C VAL A 146 11.57 2.02 -29.09
N VAL A 147 10.34 2.46 -29.39
CA VAL A 147 9.81 2.47 -30.76
C VAL A 147 10.38 3.62 -31.60
N ARG A 148 10.60 4.81 -31.03
CA ARG A 148 11.12 5.98 -31.79
C ARG A 148 12.54 5.84 -32.35
N PRO A 149 13.55 5.34 -31.61
CA PRO A 149 14.91 5.15 -32.15
C PRO A 149 14.93 4.15 -33.31
N PHE A 150 14.04 3.14 -33.31
CA PHE A 150 14.00 2.11 -34.34
C PHE A 150 13.63 2.67 -35.73
N TYR A 151 12.83 3.74 -35.79
CA TYR A 151 12.48 4.40 -37.06
C TYR A 151 13.52 5.40 -37.56
N HIS A 152 14.53 5.75 -36.75
CA HIS A 152 15.50 6.80 -37.10
C HIS A 152 16.83 6.27 -37.66
N HIS A 153 16.93 4.97 -37.97
CA HIS A 153 17.94 4.46 -38.89
C HIS A 153 17.39 4.47 -40.33
N PRO A 154 17.61 5.53 -41.13
CA PRO A 154 17.70 5.30 -42.56
C PRO A 154 18.93 4.43 -42.74
N ILE A 155 18.70 3.21 -43.24
CA ILE A 155 19.70 2.43 -43.95
C ILE A 155 20.17 3.35 -45.08
N HIS A 156 21.26 4.08 -44.86
CA HIS A 156 22.00 4.72 -45.94
C HIS A 156 22.99 3.69 -46.52
N ASP A 157 22.49 2.50 -46.84
CA ASP A 157 23.05 1.74 -47.94
C ASP A 157 22.54 2.39 -49.21
N ARG A 158 23.40 3.23 -49.79
CA ARG A 158 23.49 3.27 -51.24
C ARG A 158 24.93 3.57 -51.60
N SER A 159 25.64 2.47 -51.85
CA SER A 159 26.71 2.38 -52.83
C SER A 159 26.33 3.18 -54.08
N CYS A 160 27.17 4.15 -54.43
CA CYS A 160 27.57 4.55 -55.78
C CYS A 160 28.60 5.67 -55.67
#